data_AF-A0A3B3SMH6-F1
#
_entry.id   AF-A0A3B3SMH6-F1
#
_cell.length_a   1.000
_cell.length_b   1.000
_cell.length_c   1.000
_cell.angle_alpha   90.00
_cell.angle_beta   90.00
_cell.angle_gamma   90.00
#
_symmetry.space_group_name_H-M   'P 1'
#
loop_
_entity.id
_entity.type
_entity.pdbx_description
1 polymer ?
#
loop_
_entity_poly.entity_id
_entity_poly.type
_entity_poly.pdbx_seq_one_letter_code
_entity_poly.pdbx_strand_id
1 'polypeptide(L)'
;MAKSSVTIFLFAFFICIFSNLITVEGWWSQDLPIKTTDISGNKKELLGVLHNVLEKLQKKRMSNWDRKPSRLPVCSVGGLCSVKRGPRFGQLCDCPRRSKCNHFFLKCL
;
A
#
# COMPACT_ATOMS: atom_id res chain seq x y z
N MET A 1 -42.19 20.50 13.33
CA MET A 1 -41.19 20.38 12.24
C MET A 1 -39.74 20.11 12.72
N ALA A 2 -39.39 20.29 14.01
CA ALA A 2 -38.02 20.08 14.50
C ALA A 2 -37.58 18.60 14.66
N LYS A 3 -38.52 17.67 14.84
CA LYS A 3 -38.24 16.25 15.12
C LYS A 3 -37.53 15.52 13.97
N SER A 4 -37.84 15.89 12.73
CA SER A 4 -37.22 15.30 11.53
C SER A 4 -35.76 15.73 11.33
N SER A 5 -35.43 16.96 11.75
CA SER A 5 -34.05 17.48 11.64
C SER A 5 -33.12 16.73 12.60
N VAL A 6 -33.55 16.53 13.85
CA VAL A 6 -32.76 15.82 14.86
C VAL A 6 -32.51 14.37 14.46
N THR A 7 -33.50 13.68 13.88
CA THR A 7 -33.31 12.29 13.42
C THR A 7 -32.26 12.22 12.31
N ILE A 8 -32.27 13.16 11.35
CA ILE A 8 -31.28 13.19 10.27
C ILE A 8 -29.86 13.38 10.82
N PHE A 9 -29.66 14.30 11.77
CA PHE A 9 -28.35 14.52 12.38
C PHE A 9 -27.83 13.29 13.13
N LEU A 10 -28.70 12.59 13.87
CA LEU A 10 -28.32 11.36 14.57
C LEU A 10 -27.92 10.26 13.57
N PHE A 11 -28.71 10.03 12.52
CA PHE A 11 -28.37 9.03 11.49
C PHE A 11 -27.05 9.35 10.79
N ALA A 12 -26.79 10.61 10.45
CA ALA A 12 -25.53 11.02 9.83
C ALA A 12 -24.34 10.76 10.77
N PHE A 13 -24.47 11.08 12.06
CA PHE A 13 -23.41 10.85 13.05
C PHE A 13 -23.13 9.35 13.24
N PHE A 14 -24.17 8.51 13.31
CA PHE A 14 -24.01 7.06 13.36
C PHE A 14 -23.28 6.52 12.12
N ILE A 15 -23.68 6.92 10.90
CA ILE A 15 -23.02 6.50 9.65
C ILE A 15 -21.54 6.91 9.63
N CYS A 16 -21.20 8.11 10.08
CA CYS A 16 -19.82 8.56 10.20
C CYS A 16 -19.00 7.70 11.17
N ILE A 17 -19.53 7.38 12.35
CA ILE A 17 -18.84 6.52 13.32
C ILE A 17 -18.61 5.12 12.73
N PHE A 18 -19.63 4.50 12.12
CA PHE A 18 -19.49 3.17 11.49
C PHE A 18 -18.47 3.16 10.35
N SER A 19 -18.41 4.22 9.54
CA SER A 19 -17.43 4.34 8.45
C SER A 19 -15.98 4.43 8.97
N ASN A 20 -15.77 5.11 10.10
CA ASN A 20 -14.46 5.19 10.76
C ASN A 20 -14.11 3.88 11.49
N LEU A 21 -15.10 3.13 11.99
CA LEU A 21 -14.88 1.83 12.63
C LEU A 21 -14.44 0.75 11.63
N ILE A 22 -15.08 0.68 10.46
CA ILE A 22 -14.75 -0.30 9.41
C ILE A 22 -13.38 -0.01 8.78
N THR A 23 -12.94 1.26 8.74
CA THR A 23 -11.63 1.62 8.17
C THR A 23 -10.43 1.26 9.04
N VAL A 24 -10.63 1.04 10.35
CA VAL A 24 -9.55 0.57 11.24
C VAL A 24 -9.15 -0.88 10.93
N GLU A 25 -10.09 -1.73 10.50
CA GLU A 25 -9.82 -3.14 10.16
C GLU A 25 -9.17 -3.33 8.77
N GLY A 26 -9.19 -2.31 7.91
CA GLY A 26 -8.73 -2.43 6.52
C GLY A 26 -7.24 -2.18 6.28
N TRP A 27 -6.46 -1.85 7.32
CA TRP A 27 -5.12 -1.29 7.14
C TRP A 27 -4.01 -1.82 8.05
N TRP A 28 -4.06 -3.05 8.55
CA TRP A 28 -2.86 -3.79 8.98
C TRP A 28 -3.05 -5.30 8.79
N SER A 29 -2.89 -5.79 7.55
CA SER A 29 -2.63 -7.22 7.34
C SER A 29 -1.72 -7.42 6.13
N GLN A 30 -0.43 -7.46 6.43
CA GLN A 30 0.54 -8.32 5.74
C GLN A 30 1.30 -9.05 6.86
N ASP A 31 0.60 -9.99 7.49
CA ASP A 31 1.24 -11.08 8.20
C ASP A 31 2.10 -11.82 7.18
N LEU A 32 3.42 -11.72 7.31
CA LEU A 32 4.35 -12.58 6.59
C LEU A 32 4.51 -13.85 7.43
N PRO A 33 3.95 -15.01 7.04
CA PRO A 33 4.20 -16.24 7.77
C PRO A 33 5.58 -16.72 7.36
N ILE A 34 6.62 -16.29 8.08
CA ILE A 34 7.90 -17.00 8.05
C ILE A 34 7.65 -18.31 8.80
N LYS A 35 7.27 -19.33 8.05
CA LYS A 35 7.19 -20.72 8.49
C LYS A 35 8.60 -21.14 8.92
N THR A 36 8.90 -21.00 10.21
CA THR A 36 10.09 -21.56 10.84
C THR A 36 9.88 -23.05 11.07
N THR A 37 9.82 -23.82 9.98
CA THR A 37 9.99 -25.27 10.06
C THR A 37 11.47 -25.59 10.17
N ASP A 38 11.81 -26.08 11.35
CA ASP A 38 12.88 -27.03 11.66
C ASP A 38 14.33 -26.56 11.80
N ILE A 39 15.10 -27.38 12.55
CA ILE A 39 16.52 -27.29 12.92
C ILE A 39 16.78 -26.63 14.29
N SER A 40 16.81 -27.48 15.32
CA SER A 40 16.89 -27.19 16.76
C SER A 40 18.31 -27.03 17.36
N GLY A 41 19.36 -26.83 16.55
CA GLY A 41 20.74 -26.78 17.07
C GLY A 41 21.44 -25.42 16.95
N ASN A 42 21.40 -24.81 15.76
CA ASN A 42 22.18 -23.62 15.40
C ASN A 42 21.33 -22.37 15.15
N LYS A 43 20.17 -22.25 15.81
CA LYS A 43 19.20 -21.17 15.54
C LYS A 43 19.72 -19.78 15.84
N LYS A 44 20.42 -19.58 16.97
CA LYS A 44 20.72 -18.23 17.48
C LYS A 44 21.70 -17.45 16.60
N GLU A 45 22.74 -18.12 16.11
CA GLU A 45 23.76 -17.49 15.26
C GLU A 45 23.24 -17.25 13.84
N LEU A 46 22.54 -18.23 13.26
CA LEU A 46 22.00 -18.13 11.90
C LEU A 46 20.86 -17.11 11.80
N LEU A 47 20.00 -17.01 12.82
CA LEU A 47 18.99 -15.96 12.94
C LEU A 47 19.64 -14.56 13.01
N GLY A 48 20.76 -14.43 13.72
CA GLY A 48 21.50 -13.17 13.80
C GLY A 48 22.07 -12.73 12.44
N VAL A 49 22.66 -13.66 11.68
CA VAL A 49 23.17 -13.37 10.33
C VAL A 49 22.03 -12.98 9.37
N LEU A 50 20.91 -13.71 9.41
CA LEU A 50 19.77 -13.42 8.56
C LEU A 50 19.13 -12.05 8.87
N HIS A 51 19.01 -11.70 10.16
CA HIS A 51 18.52 -10.38 10.58
C HIS A 51 19.44 -9.25 10.09
N ASN A 52 20.76 -9.41 10.21
CA ASN A 52 21.72 -8.40 9.78
C ASN A 52 21.73 -8.21 8.25
N VAL A 53 21.57 -9.30 7.48
CA VAL A 53 21.42 -9.21 6.01
C VAL A 53 20.09 -8.55 5.63
N LEU A 54 18.99 -8.88 6.32
CA LEU A 54 17.69 -8.26 6.08
C LEU A 54 17.73 -6.76 6.37
N GLU A 55 18.34 -6.35 7.48
CA GLU A 55 18.49 -4.95 7.86
C GLU A 55 19.35 -4.18 6.85
N LYS A 56 20.47 -4.75 6.38
CA LYS A 56 21.31 -4.15 5.33
C LYS A 56 20.57 -4.02 4.00
N LEU A 57 19.81 -5.03 3.59
CA LEU A 57 19.01 -4.97 2.35
C LEU A 57 17.85 -3.99 2.47
N GLN A 58 17.18 -3.95 3.62
CA GLN A 58 16.08 -3.03 3.87
C GLN A 58 16.60 -1.59 3.89
N LYS A 59 17.71 -1.31 4.57
CA LYS A 59 18.35 0.01 4.60
C LYS A 59 18.78 0.48 3.20
N LYS A 60 19.33 -0.42 2.38
CA LYS A 60 19.72 -0.12 0.99
C LYS A 60 18.53 0.05 0.04
N ARG A 61 17.41 -0.65 0.29
CA ARG A 61 16.18 -0.51 -0.50
C ARG A 61 15.40 0.74 -0.09
N MET A 62 15.30 1.05 1.20
CA MET A 62 14.53 2.19 1.74
C MET A 62 15.16 3.55 1.40
N SER A 63 16.49 3.66 1.34
CA SER A 63 17.17 4.92 0.95
C SER A 63 16.89 5.33 -0.50
N ASN A 64 16.40 4.41 -1.35
CA ASN A 64 16.01 4.72 -2.73
C ASN A 64 14.53 5.16 -2.85
N TRP A 65 13.76 5.05 -1.76
CA TRP A 65 12.35 5.47 -1.68
C TRP A 65 12.18 6.82 -0.95
N ASP A 66 13.28 7.56 -0.73
CA ASP A 66 13.27 8.92 -0.19
C ASP A 66 12.65 9.90 -1.20
N ARG A 67 11.31 9.86 -1.23
CA ARG A 67 10.37 10.98 -1.40
C ARG A 67 10.94 12.19 -2.14
N LYS A 68 10.98 12.11 -3.47
CA LYS A 68 10.74 13.30 -4.30
C LYS A 68 9.21 13.44 -4.45
N PRO A 69 8.54 14.36 -3.75
CA PRO A 69 7.08 14.36 -3.64
C PRO A 69 6.32 14.72 -4.93
N SER A 70 6.99 14.80 -6.08
CA SER A 70 6.37 15.29 -7.33
C SER A 70 6.90 14.66 -8.63
N ARG A 71 7.83 13.70 -8.59
CA ARG A 71 8.36 13.10 -9.83
C ARG A 71 8.41 11.58 -9.71
N LEU A 72 7.50 10.92 -10.40
CA LEU A 72 7.48 9.47 -10.50
C LEU A 72 8.59 8.99 -11.46
N PRO A 73 9.09 7.76 -11.32
CA PRO A 73 10.00 7.17 -12.30
C PRO A 73 9.31 7.05 -13.67
N VAL A 74 10.07 6.98 -14.76
CA VAL A 74 9.48 6.83 -16.11
C VAL A 74 9.22 5.35 -16.40
N CYS A 75 8.01 5.00 -16.86
CA CYS A 75 7.66 3.63 -17.25
C CYS A 75 8.26 3.25 -18.60
N SER A 76 8.51 1.96 -18.82
CA SER A 76 8.65 1.41 -20.17
C SER A 76 7.31 1.41 -20.93
N VAL A 77 7.36 1.50 -22.26
CA VAL A 77 6.16 1.37 -23.12
C VAL A 77 5.52 0.00 -22.90
N GLY A 78 4.20 -0.05 -22.70
CA GLY A 78 3.47 -1.28 -22.37
C GLY A 78 3.58 -1.75 -20.90
N GLY A 79 4.37 -1.07 -20.07
CA GLY A 79 4.49 -1.33 -18.64
C GLY A 79 3.28 -0.86 -17.83
N LEU A 80 3.13 -1.38 -16.61
CA LEU A 80 2.08 -0.99 -15.68
C LEU A 80 2.35 0.41 -15.12
N CYS A 81 1.43 1.35 -15.34
CA CYS A 81 1.56 2.76 -14.96
C CYS A 81 0.68 3.16 -13.77
N SER A 82 -0.37 2.40 -13.47
CA SER A 82 -1.24 2.61 -12.32
C SER A 82 -1.71 1.29 -11.72
N VAL A 83 -2.27 1.33 -10.51
CA VAL A 83 -2.86 0.18 -9.84
C VAL A 83 -4.21 0.57 -9.27
N LYS A 84 -5.21 -0.30 -9.43
CA LYS A 84 -6.54 -0.13 -8.85
C LYS A 84 -6.63 -0.91 -7.54
N ARG A 85 -6.95 -0.22 -6.45
CA ARG A 85 -7.26 -0.85 -5.17
C ARG A 85 -8.61 -0.34 -4.67
N GLY A 86 -9.64 -1.16 -4.87
CA GLY A 86 -11.03 -0.79 -4.60
C GLY A 86 -11.47 0.42 -5.45
N PRO A 87 -11.98 1.51 -4.83
CA PRO A 87 -12.39 2.72 -5.55
C PRO A 87 -11.21 3.65 -5.87
N ARG A 88 -9.99 3.39 -5.37
CA ARG A 88 -8.84 4.27 -5.51
C ARG A 88 -7.90 3.80 -6.62
N PHE A 89 -7.29 4.75 -7.32
CA PHE A 89 -6.24 4.52 -8.30
C PHE A 89 -4.93 5.13 -7.77
N GLY A 90 -3.85 4.34 -7.78
CA GLY A 90 -2.51 4.80 -7.43
C GLY A 90 -1.63 4.82 -8.68
N GLN A 91 -0.93 5.93 -8.93
CA GLN A 91 0.04 6.04 -10.02
C GLN A 91 1.40 5.48 -9.58
N LEU A 92 2.04 4.68 -10.44
CA LEU A 92 3.32 4.01 -10.14
C LEU A 92 4.50 4.68 -10.85
N CYS A 93 4.30 5.13 -12.08
CA CYS A 93 5.32 5.75 -12.92
C CYS A 93 4.68 6.72 -13.93
N ASP A 94 5.47 7.64 -14.50
CA ASP A 94 5.06 8.53 -15.57
C ASP A 94 5.33 7.88 -16.94
N CYS A 95 4.33 7.85 -17.83
CA CYS A 95 4.51 7.33 -19.18
C CYS A 95 5.37 8.30 -20.03
N PRO A 96 6.22 7.79 -20.94
CA PRO A 96 7.02 8.63 -21.83
C PRO A 96 6.13 9.46 -22.76
N ARG A 97 6.63 10.60 -23.28
CA ARG A 97 5.86 11.65 -23.98
C ARG A 97 4.92 11.19 -25.12
N ARG A 98 5.08 9.98 -25.67
CA ARG A 98 4.26 9.44 -26.76
C ARG A 98 3.18 8.45 -26.31
N SER A 99 3.15 8.07 -25.04
CA SER A 99 2.19 7.13 -24.46
C SER A 99 1.52 7.74 -23.23
N LYS A 100 0.26 7.43 -22.99
CA LYS A 100 -0.48 7.84 -21.80
C LYS A 100 -0.86 6.62 -20.97
N CYS A 101 -1.04 6.84 -19.67
CA CYS A 101 -1.51 5.77 -18.80
C CYS A 101 -3.00 5.53 -19.03
N ASN A 102 -3.35 4.36 -19.56
CA ASN A 102 -4.75 3.96 -19.73
C ASN A 102 -5.31 3.46 -18.38
N HIS A 103 -6.40 4.04 -17.88
CA HIS A 103 -7.01 3.65 -16.60
C HIS A 103 -7.74 2.30 -16.62
N PHE A 104 -8.13 1.81 -17.81
CA PHE A 104 -8.76 0.50 -17.96
C PHE A 104 -7.74 -0.63 -17.96
N PHE A 105 -6.67 -0.49 -18.74
CA PHE A 105 -5.60 -1.49 -18.82
C PHE A 105 -4.48 -1.31 -17.80
N LEU A 106 -4.45 -0.15 -17.13
CA LEU A 106 -3.41 0.26 -16.18
C LEU A 106 -2.00 0.28 -16.77
N LYS A 107 -1.89 0.39 -18.11
CA LYS A 107 -0.64 0.32 -18.89
C LYS A 107 -0.38 1.60 -19.68
N CYS A 108 0.90 1.87 -19.98
CA CYS A 108 1.28 2.92 -20.92
C CYS A 108 1.02 2.48 -22.37
N LEU A 109 0.07 3.14 -23.03
CA LEU A 109 -0.30 2.96 -24.43
C LEU A 109 -0.11 4.26 -25.20
#